data_AF-A0A7S0FKY2-F1
#
_entry.id   AF-A0A7S0FKY2-F1
#
_cell.length_a   1.000
_cell.length_b   1.000
_cell.length_c   1.000
_cell.angle_alpha   90.00
_cell.angle_beta   90.00
_cell.angle_gamma   90.00
#
_symmetry.space_group_name_H-M   'P 1'
#
loop_
_entity.id
_entity.type
_entity.pdbx_description
1 polymer ?
#
loop_
_entity_poly.entity_id
_entity_poly.type
_entity_poly.pdbx_seq_one_letter_code
_entity_poly.pdbx_strand_id
1 'polypeptide(L)'
;MFRAVLASLTITSVFGITRELYTTNAVCKQNYCINPIFPGLAELPELTAKRWAKHSLENISSWLGFCAGVVDYDPALPVLNKTSMLQTYLRTRSIMRQRGELSLLMEPTEEMVRSLDKQALKTYFYHLSGMGIEAWDHPEPLKHSSHPLQSCARAVARLSCFTYFPRAYSGLPDGSEMGYSRPCKNACESYIQACDVDCCDDSVTCTWDAHANDTARKTTDITGKAVLLDAGYIDVDGPSHQCTGAA
;
A
#
# COMPACT_ATOMS: atom_id res chain seq x y z
N MET A 1 -71.33 28.66 -16.60
CA MET A 1 -70.58 27.38 -16.55
C MET A 1 -69.11 27.68 -16.82
N PHE A 2 -68.29 27.86 -15.78
CA PHE A 2 -66.83 27.98 -15.91
C PHE A 2 -66.19 26.84 -15.11
N ARG A 3 -65.53 25.91 -15.81
CA ARG A 3 -64.72 24.85 -15.20
C ARG A 3 -63.29 25.36 -15.06
N ALA A 4 -62.84 25.57 -13.84
CA ALA A 4 -61.44 25.80 -13.53
C ALA A 4 -60.70 24.45 -13.49
N VAL A 5 -59.67 24.30 -14.32
CA VAL A 5 -58.76 23.14 -14.33
C VAL A 5 -57.58 23.48 -13.43
N LEU A 6 -57.46 22.78 -12.30
CA LEU A 6 -56.29 22.86 -11.41
C LEU A 6 -55.21 21.89 -11.94
N ALA A 7 -54.19 22.43 -12.59
CA ALA A 7 -52.97 21.69 -12.93
C ALA A 7 -52.07 21.61 -11.68
N SER A 8 -51.94 20.41 -11.12
CA SER A 8 -50.98 20.13 -10.05
C SER A 8 -49.57 20.00 -10.64
N LEU A 9 -48.71 20.99 -10.40
CA LEU A 9 -47.28 20.89 -10.65
C LEU A 9 -46.65 20.00 -9.58
N THR A 10 -46.31 18.77 -9.96
CA THR A 10 -45.43 17.92 -9.16
C THR A 10 -43.99 18.43 -9.31
N ILE A 11 -43.48 19.09 -8.27
CA ILE A 11 -42.06 19.45 -8.15
C ILE A 11 -41.31 18.15 -7.86
N THR A 12 -40.68 17.56 -8.88
CA THR A 12 -39.71 16.49 -8.69
C THR A 12 -38.45 17.08 -8.06
N SER A 13 -38.28 16.86 -6.77
CA SER A 13 -37.04 17.13 -6.04
C SER A 13 -35.90 16.35 -6.69
N VAL A 14 -35.03 17.04 -7.43
CA VAL A 14 -33.77 16.47 -7.90
C VAL A 14 -32.87 16.37 -6.68
N PHE A 15 -32.80 15.18 -6.08
CA PHE A 15 -31.72 14.85 -5.15
C PHE A 15 -30.42 14.78 -5.95
N GLY A 16 -29.64 15.85 -5.92
CA GLY A 16 -28.25 15.81 -6.34
C GLY A 16 -27.49 14.88 -5.39
N ILE A 17 -27.22 13.65 -5.82
CA ILE A 17 -26.31 12.73 -5.12
C ILE A 17 -24.89 13.18 -5.47
N THR A 18 -24.39 14.21 -4.81
CA THR A 18 -22.96 14.52 -4.78
C THR A 18 -22.32 13.75 -3.62
N ARG A 19 -21.97 12.49 -3.87
CA ARG A 19 -20.98 11.79 -3.04
C ARG A 19 -19.63 12.06 -3.68
N GLU A 20 -18.85 12.94 -3.04
CA GLU A 20 -17.62 13.47 -3.60
C GLU A 20 -16.47 12.47 -3.56
N LEU A 21 -15.60 12.65 -4.55
CA LEU A 21 -14.49 11.82 -4.97
C LEU A 21 -13.21 12.39 -4.37
N TYR A 22 -12.30 11.51 -3.97
CA TYR A 22 -10.96 11.93 -3.57
C TYR A 22 -10.29 12.74 -4.69
N THR A 23 -9.89 13.95 -4.34
CA THR A 23 -9.19 14.90 -5.19
C THR A 23 -7.68 14.63 -5.20
N THR A 24 -6.99 14.94 -6.29
CA THR A 24 -5.52 14.98 -6.37
C THR A 24 -4.94 16.37 -6.04
N ASN A 25 -5.77 17.29 -5.54
CA ASN A 25 -5.42 18.68 -5.28
C ASN A 25 -4.85 18.86 -3.86
N ALA A 26 -3.61 19.34 -3.76
CA ALA A 26 -2.80 19.41 -2.54
C ALA A 26 -3.24 20.50 -1.52
N VAL A 27 -4.46 21.03 -1.61
CA VAL A 27 -4.95 22.11 -0.75
C VAL A 27 -6.18 21.65 0.01
N CYS A 28 -6.08 21.62 1.34
CA CYS A 28 -7.15 21.22 2.25
C CYS A 28 -8.32 22.20 2.14
N LYS A 29 -9.41 21.78 1.50
CA LYS A 29 -10.68 22.50 1.39
C LYS A 29 -11.73 21.61 2.04
N GLN A 30 -12.77 22.18 2.67
CA GLN A 30 -13.91 21.37 3.14
C GLN A 30 -14.42 20.50 1.97
N ASN A 31 -14.51 19.19 2.18
CA ASN A 31 -14.79 18.13 1.19
C ASN A 31 -13.64 17.73 0.22
N TYR A 32 -12.41 18.17 0.49
CA TYR A 32 -11.23 17.85 -0.31
C TYR A 32 -10.09 17.41 0.60
N CYS A 33 -10.25 16.27 1.27
CA CYS A 33 -9.12 15.61 1.93
C CYS A 33 -8.46 14.63 0.95
N ILE A 34 -7.16 14.82 0.66
CA ILE A 34 -6.34 13.72 0.14
C ILE A 34 -6.20 12.77 1.31
N ASN A 35 -6.81 11.59 1.24
CA ASN A 35 -6.50 10.52 2.20
C ASN A 35 -5.00 10.27 2.07
N PRO A 36 -4.16 10.70 3.03
CA PRO A 36 -2.73 10.72 2.80
C PRO A 36 -2.14 9.31 2.86
N ILE A 37 -2.95 8.30 3.21
CA ILE A 37 -2.65 6.87 3.10
C ILE A 37 -2.59 6.42 1.62
N PHE A 38 -3.10 7.21 0.68
CA PHE A 38 -3.30 6.81 -0.72
C PHE A 38 -2.03 6.30 -1.43
N PRO A 39 -0.82 6.85 -1.25
CA PRO A 39 0.39 6.27 -1.84
C PRO A 39 0.64 4.82 -1.41
N GLY A 40 0.33 4.48 -0.15
CA GLY A 40 0.45 3.12 0.38
C GLY A 40 -0.71 2.19 -0.02
N LEU A 41 -1.84 2.74 -0.49
CA LEU A 41 -3.03 2.01 -0.90
C LEU A 41 -3.17 1.85 -2.42
N ALA A 42 -2.61 2.78 -3.19
CA ALA A 42 -2.75 2.86 -4.64
C ALA A 42 -2.28 1.58 -5.33
N GLU A 43 -1.27 0.92 -4.76
CA GLU A 43 -0.71 -0.31 -5.30
C GLU A 43 -1.37 -1.58 -4.76
N LEU A 44 -2.21 -1.50 -3.72
CA LEU A 44 -2.85 -2.69 -3.14
C LEU A 44 -3.65 -3.53 -4.15
N PRO A 45 -4.43 -2.95 -5.09
CA PRO A 45 -5.13 -3.76 -6.09
C PRO A 45 -4.16 -4.58 -6.96
N GLU A 46 -3.04 -3.96 -7.38
CA GLU A 46 -2.03 -4.64 -8.19
C GLU A 46 -1.29 -5.72 -7.37
N LEU A 47 -0.92 -5.41 -6.12
CA LEU A 47 -0.23 -6.33 -5.23
C LEU A 47 -1.11 -7.52 -4.84
N THR A 48 -2.40 -7.28 -4.61
CA THR A 48 -3.37 -8.33 -4.26
C THR A 48 -3.64 -9.27 -5.44
N ALA A 49 -3.55 -8.79 -6.67
CA ALA A 49 -3.70 -9.61 -7.87
C ALA A 49 -2.48 -10.52 -8.16
N LYS A 50 -1.33 -10.27 -7.53
CA LYS A 50 -0.12 -11.09 -7.69
C LYS A 50 -0.20 -12.37 -6.84
N ARG A 51 0.52 -13.41 -7.27
CA ARG A 51 0.77 -14.61 -6.47
C ARG A 51 1.98 -14.39 -5.59
N TRP A 52 1.94 -14.84 -4.34
CA TRP A 52 3.01 -14.67 -3.38
C TRP A 52 3.49 -16.02 -2.86
N ALA A 53 4.73 -16.09 -2.40
CA ALA A 53 5.28 -17.26 -1.72
C ALA A 53 6.04 -16.83 -0.47
N LYS A 54 5.99 -17.68 0.56
CA LYS A 54 6.73 -17.45 1.80
C LYS A 54 8.23 -17.50 1.55
N HIS A 55 8.96 -16.57 2.17
CA HIS A 55 10.41 -16.61 2.28
C HIS A 55 10.84 -16.42 3.74
N SER A 56 11.85 -17.17 4.19
CA SER A 56 12.50 -16.98 5.48
C SER A 56 13.22 -15.64 5.53
N LEU A 57 13.04 -14.87 6.60
CA LEU A 57 13.76 -13.61 6.80
C LEU A 57 15.28 -13.83 6.80
N GLU A 58 15.76 -14.94 7.36
CA GLU A 58 17.18 -15.28 7.41
C GLU A 58 17.81 -15.32 6.00
N ASN A 59 17.07 -15.81 5.02
CA ASN A 59 17.57 -15.97 3.65
C ASN A 59 17.63 -14.65 2.88
N ILE A 60 16.85 -13.64 3.28
CA ILE A 60 16.69 -12.41 2.50
C ILE A 60 17.15 -11.15 3.23
N SER A 61 17.41 -11.23 4.54
CA SER A 61 17.70 -10.06 5.38
C SER A 61 18.92 -9.28 4.91
N SER A 62 19.92 -9.96 4.36
CA SER A 62 21.13 -9.34 3.79
C SER A 62 20.86 -8.52 2.52
N TRP A 63 19.71 -8.72 1.88
CA TRP A 63 19.30 -8.02 0.68
C TRP A 63 18.32 -6.86 0.96
N LEU A 64 17.79 -6.78 2.19
CA LEU A 64 16.98 -5.64 2.63
C LEU A 64 17.89 -4.42 2.88
N GLY A 65 17.48 -3.27 2.38
CA GLY A 65 18.12 -1.99 2.64
C GLY A 65 17.23 -1.12 3.51
N PHE A 66 16.32 -0.39 2.86
CA PHE A 66 15.41 0.56 3.52
C PHE A 66 14.52 -0.11 4.57
N CYS A 67 13.97 -1.29 4.26
CA CYS A 67 13.04 -2.00 5.13
C CYS A 67 13.70 -2.94 6.15
N ALA A 68 15.04 -3.00 6.20
CA ALA A 68 15.77 -3.95 7.06
C ALA A 68 15.44 -3.80 8.56
N GLY A 69 15.12 -2.59 9.03
CA GLY A 69 14.74 -2.34 10.42
C GLY A 69 13.22 -2.42 10.69
N VAL A 70 12.40 -2.69 9.66
CA VAL A 70 10.93 -2.83 9.80
C VAL A 70 10.51 -4.29 9.67
N VAL A 71 11.11 -5.02 8.73
CA VAL A 71 10.74 -6.41 8.42
C VAL A 71 11.47 -7.34 9.37
N ASP A 72 10.82 -7.67 10.48
CA ASP A 72 11.30 -8.57 11.55
C ASP A 72 10.57 -9.93 11.57
N TYR A 73 9.90 -10.25 10.46
CA TYR A 73 9.12 -11.47 10.25
C TYR A 73 9.44 -12.12 8.90
N ASP A 74 9.07 -13.38 8.71
CA ASP A 74 9.10 -14.04 7.40
C ASP A 74 8.13 -13.36 6.43
N PRO A 75 8.61 -12.66 5.38
CA PRO A 75 7.71 -12.03 4.43
C PRO A 75 7.32 -12.98 3.30
N ALA A 76 6.25 -12.64 2.60
CA ALA A 76 5.94 -13.22 1.30
C ALA A 76 6.56 -12.36 0.19
N LEU A 77 7.08 -13.00 -0.85
CA LEU A 77 7.58 -12.35 -2.08
C LEU A 77 6.75 -12.78 -3.30
N PRO A 78 6.65 -11.96 -4.35
CA PRO A 78 5.94 -12.35 -5.57
C PRO A 78 6.50 -13.62 -6.20
N VAL A 79 5.62 -14.54 -6.64
CA VAL A 79 6.06 -15.73 -7.37
C VAL A 79 6.58 -15.32 -8.74
N LEU A 80 7.86 -15.58 -9.01
CA LEU A 80 8.42 -15.44 -10.35
C LEU A 80 7.68 -16.36 -11.31
N ASN A 81 7.14 -15.81 -12.39
CA ASN A 81 6.66 -16.62 -13.51
C ASN A 81 7.87 -17.40 -14.07
N LYS A 82 7.90 -18.68 -13.72
CA LYS A 82 9.07 -19.58 -13.81
C LYS A 82 9.61 -19.73 -15.24
N THR A 83 8.85 -19.36 -16.26
CA THR A 83 9.20 -19.68 -17.64
C THR A 83 10.15 -18.67 -18.27
N SER A 84 9.87 -17.37 -18.24
CA SER A 84 10.69 -16.38 -18.99
C SER A 84 11.90 -15.89 -18.19
N MET A 85 11.70 -15.52 -16.93
CA MET A 85 12.77 -14.93 -16.11
C MET A 85 13.79 -15.97 -15.68
N LEU A 86 13.35 -17.16 -15.23
CA LEU A 86 14.27 -18.22 -14.83
C LEU A 86 15.08 -18.73 -16.03
N GLN A 87 14.47 -18.87 -17.21
CA GLN A 87 15.21 -19.26 -18.42
C GLN A 87 16.26 -18.22 -18.80
N THR A 88 15.91 -16.92 -18.69
CA THR A 88 16.85 -15.83 -18.94
C THR A 88 17.99 -15.87 -17.94
N TYR A 89 17.69 -16.02 -16.65
CA TYR A 89 18.68 -16.14 -15.58
C TYR A 89 19.62 -17.35 -15.79
N LEU A 90 19.07 -18.54 -16.06
CA LEU A 90 19.85 -19.75 -16.31
C LEU A 90 20.74 -19.62 -17.55
N ARG A 91 20.26 -18.96 -18.61
CA ARG A 91 21.03 -18.66 -19.82
C ARG A 91 22.16 -17.67 -19.53
N THR A 92 21.90 -16.60 -18.80
CA THR A 92 22.94 -15.62 -18.43
C THR A 92 23.98 -16.26 -17.50
N ARG A 93 23.54 -17.08 -16.55
CA ARG A 93 24.41 -17.80 -15.61
C ARG A 93 25.43 -18.69 -16.32
N SER A 94 25.02 -19.40 -17.38
CA SER A 94 25.94 -20.26 -18.14
C SER A 94 27.00 -19.44 -18.89
N ILE A 95 26.61 -18.30 -19.46
CA ILE A 95 27.52 -17.36 -20.14
C ILE A 95 28.51 -16.73 -19.14
N MET A 96 28.01 -16.24 -18.00
CA MET A 96 28.85 -15.61 -16.97
C MET A 96 29.82 -16.62 -16.34
N ARG A 97 29.41 -17.87 -16.13
CA ARG A 97 30.30 -18.94 -15.66
C ARG A 97 31.44 -19.20 -16.64
N GLN A 98 31.20 -19.13 -17.95
CA GLN A 98 32.26 -19.28 -18.95
C GLN A 98 33.26 -18.12 -18.95
N ARG A 99 32.84 -16.93 -18.52
CA ARG A 99 33.68 -15.72 -18.44
C ARG A 99 34.38 -15.53 -17.10
N GLY A 100 34.09 -16.36 -16.10
CA GLY A 100 34.61 -16.19 -14.74
C GLY A 100 33.96 -15.04 -13.95
N GLU A 101 32.81 -14.53 -14.40
CA GLU A 101 32.11 -13.35 -13.85
C GLU A 101 30.88 -13.74 -13.02
N LEU A 102 30.82 -14.97 -12.52
CA LEU A 102 29.64 -15.50 -11.81
C LEU A 102 29.29 -14.67 -10.55
N SER A 103 30.27 -14.02 -9.94
CA SER A 103 30.08 -13.13 -8.78
C SER A 103 29.26 -11.87 -9.07
N LEU A 104 29.12 -11.48 -10.35
CA LEU A 104 28.30 -10.34 -10.76
C LEU A 104 26.84 -10.73 -11.03
N LEU A 105 26.52 -12.03 -10.99
CA LEU A 105 25.18 -12.52 -11.26
C LEU A 105 24.36 -12.50 -9.96
N MET A 106 23.38 -11.61 -9.92
CA MET A 106 22.43 -11.50 -8.81
C MET A 106 21.40 -12.62 -8.89
N GLU A 107 21.12 -13.30 -7.76
CA GLU A 107 20.07 -14.32 -7.71
C GLU A 107 18.69 -13.68 -7.98
N PRO A 108 17.74 -14.37 -8.63
CA PRO A 108 16.44 -13.77 -8.96
C PRO A 108 15.64 -13.33 -7.73
N THR A 109 15.81 -14.03 -6.61
CA THR A 109 15.21 -13.65 -5.33
C THR A 109 15.86 -12.39 -4.75
N GLU A 110 17.18 -12.24 -4.87
CA GLU A 110 17.88 -11.02 -4.46
C GLU A 110 17.39 -9.82 -5.28
N GLU A 111 17.31 -9.97 -6.62
CA GLU A 111 16.79 -8.92 -7.50
C GLU A 111 15.38 -8.48 -7.09
N MET A 112 14.53 -9.45 -6.77
CA MET A 112 13.17 -9.21 -6.33
C MET A 112 13.10 -8.47 -4.99
N VAL A 113 13.86 -8.92 -3.99
CA VAL A 113 13.89 -8.28 -2.67
C VAL A 113 14.36 -6.84 -2.78
N ARG A 114 15.46 -6.59 -3.52
CA ARG A 114 15.95 -5.24 -3.77
C ARG A 114 14.95 -4.37 -4.54
N SER A 115 14.21 -4.97 -5.48
CA SER A 115 13.17 -4.26 -6.24
C SER A 115 11.99 -3.83 -5.36
N LEU A 116 11.52 -4.70 -4.47
CA LEU A 116 10.46 -4.38 -3.51
C LEU A 116 10.93 -3.34 -2.48
N ASP A 117 12.15 -3.47 -1.97
CA ASP A 117 12.76 -2.51 -1.05
C ASP A 117 12.89 -1.12 -1.68
N LYS A 118 13.27 -1.06 -2.95
CA LYS A 118 13.29 0.19 -3.73
C LYS A 118 11.90 0.77 -3.96
N GLN A 119 10.88 -0.07 -4.16
CA GLN A 119 9.49 0.39 -4.29
C GLN A 119 8.99 0.95 -2.96
N ALA A 120 9.27 0.30 -1.83
CA ALA A 120 8.96 0.80 -0.50
C ALA A 120 9.63 2.16 -0.23
N LEU A 121 10.92 2.31 -0.57
CA LEU A 121 11.64 3.58 -0.47
C LEU A 121 11.00 4.66 -1.34
N LYS A 122 10.68 4.35 -2.59
CA LYS A 122 10.02 5.29 -3.53
C LYS A 122 8.67 5.75 -2.99
N THR A 123 7.86 4.83 -2.47
CA THR A 123 6.56 5.13 -1.88
C THR A 123 6.70 5.98 -0.62
N TYR A 124 7.69 5.70 0.24
CA TYR A 124 8.03 6.55 1.38
C TYR A 124 8.32 7.99 0.96
N PHE A 125 9.18 8.18 -0.05
CA PHE A 125 9.52 9.52 -0.56
C PHE A 125 8.29 10.25 -1.10
N TYR A 126 7.50 9.59 -1.95
CA TYR A 126 6.29 10.21 -2.51
C TYR A 126 5.24 10.53 -1.46
N HIS A 127 5.09 9.67 -0.44
CA HIS A 127 4.15 9.89 0.63
C HIS A 127 4.55 11.11 1.46
N LEU A 128 5.82 11.22 1.87
CA LEU A 128 6.29 12.43 2.58
C LEU A 128 6.15 13.69 1.74
N SER A 129 6.57 13.65 0.46
CA SER A 129 6.42 14.78 -0.44
C SER A 129 4.95 15.19 -0.63
N GLY A 130 4.03 14.23 -0.68
CA GLY A 130 2.59 14.48 -0.76
C GLY A 130 2.02 15.19 0.48
N MET A 131 2.68 15.07 1.62
CA MET A 131 2.33 15.78 2.87
C MET A 131 3.11 17.09 3.04
N GLY A 132 3.97 17.46 2.09
CA GLY A 132 4.85 18.62 2.23
C GLY A 132 6.00 18.42 3.22
N ILE A 133 6.34 17.16 3.54
CA ILE A 133 7.47 16.81 4.39
C ILE A 133 8.66 16.45 3.49
N GLU A 134 9.82 17.05 3.76
CA GLU A 134 11.04 16.76 3.03
C GLU A 134 11.64 15.42 3.51
N ALA A 135 11.69 14.43 2.62
CA ALA A 135 12.17 13.10 2.95
C ALA A 135 13.69 13.09 3.24
N TRP A 136 14.44 14.03 2.65
CA TRP A 136 15.87 14.17 2.89
C TRP A 136 16.22 14.61 4.32
N ASP A 137 15.27 15.20 5.06
CA ASP A 137 15.43 15.50 6.50
C ASP A 137 15.29 14.24 7.38
N HIS A 138 14.82 13.15 6.79
CA HIS A 138 14.56 11.86 7.43
C HIS A 138 15.19 10.69 6.66
N PRO A 139 16.52 10.69 6.44
CA PRO A 139 17.19 9.65 5.64
C PRO A 139 17.18 8.29 6.36
N GLU A 140 17.06 8.30 7.69
CA GLU A 140 17.03 7.10 8.54
C GLU A 140 15.80 7.15 9.48
N PRO A 141 14.57 6.95 8.95
CA PRO A 141 13.32 7.19 9.69
C PRO A 141 13.15 6.31 10.93
N LEU A 142 13.84 5.17 10.97
CA LEU A 142 13.78 4.24 12.10
C LEU A 142 14.71 4.64 13.26
N LYS A 143 15.75 5.44 13.00
CA LYS A 143 16.64 5.92 14.08
C LYS A 143 15.94 6.97 14.92
N HIS A 144 16.46 7.20 16.12
CA HIS A 144 16.04 8.34 16.92
C HIS A 144 16.61 9.62 16.29
N SER A 145 15.75 10.60 16.07
CA SER A 145 16.11 11.97 15.73
C SER A 145 15.38 12.92 16.66
N SER A 146 15.90 14.13 16.83
CA SER A 146 15.22 15.23 17.52
C SER A 146 14.28 16.02 16.60
N HIS A 147 14.19 15.65 15.32
CA HIS A 147 13.29 16.32 14.37
C HIS A 147 11.83 16.13 14.80
N PRO A 148 11.00 17.20 14.82
CA PRO A 148 9.62 17.13 15.32
C PRO A 148 8.75 16.15 14.53
N LEU A 149 9.02 15.97 13.23
CA LEU A 149 8.26 15.08 12.35
C LEU A 149 8.84 13.65 12.28
N GLN A 150 9.79 13.29 13.15
CA GLN A 150 10.44 11.98 13.10
C GLN A 150 9.45 10.82 13.32
N SER A 151 8.47 10.98 14.22
CA SER A 151 7.43 9.97 14.46
C SER A 151 6.60 9.74 13.19
N CYS A 152 6.22 10.81 12.51
CA CYS A 152 5.48 10.74 11.26
C CYS A 152 6.29 10.03 10.16
N ALA A 153 7.53 10.46 9.94
CA ALA A 153 8.42 9.81 8.96
C ALA A 153 8.62 8.32 9.25
N ARG A 154 8.79 7.95 10.53
CA ARG A 154 8.87 6.55 10.96
C ARG A 154 7.60 5.76 10.63
N ALA A 155 6.42 6.34 10.88
CA ALA A 155 5.15 5.67 10.60
C ALA A 155 4.94 5.45 9.10
N VAL A 156 5.27 6.44 8.26
CA VAL A 156 5.22 6.32 6.79
C VAL A 156 6.19 5.26 6.26
N ALA A 157 7.40 5.20 6.82
CA ALA A 157 8.39 4.17 6.45
C ALA A 157 7.87 2.76 6.79
N ARG A 158 7.31 2.58 7.98
CA ARG A 158 6.69 1.31 8.39
C ARG A 158 5.55 0.91 7.46
N LEU A 159 4.64 1.84 7.18
CA LEU A 159 3.49 1.61 6.30
C LEU A 159 3.94 1.16 4.90
N SER A 160 4.94 1.87 4.34
CA SER A 160 5.51 1.54 3.04
C SER A 160 6.11 0.13 3.04
N CYS A 161 6.91 -0.22 4.05
CA CYS A 161 7.50 -1.55 4.14
C CYS A 161 6.45 -2.67 4.33
N PHE A 162 5.41 -2.46 5.14
CA PHE A 162 4.33 -3.43 5.31
C PHE A 162 3.53 -3.67 4.02
N THR A 163 3.42 -2.67 3.15
CA THR A 163 2.78 -2.81 1.82
C THR A 163 3.61 -3.70 0.89
N TYR A 164 4.93 -3.54 0.82
CA TYR A 164 5.75 -4.31 -0.13
C TYR A 164 6.27 -5.64 0.40
N PHE A 165 6.35 -5.79 1.73
CA PHE A 165 6.77 -7.02 2.40
C PHE A 165 5.63 -7.55 3.28
N PRO A 166 4.55 -8.09 2.69
CA PRO A 166 3.47 -8.69 3.46
C PRO A 166 4.00 -9.85 4.30
N ARG A 167 3.46 -10.03 5.51
CA ARG A 167 3.79 -11.15 6.40
C ARG A 167 3.29 -12.45 5.78
N ALA A 168 4.14 -13.48 5.81
CA ALA A 168 3.74 -14.82 5.39
C ALA A 168 2.87 -15.50 6.46
N TYR A 169 1.95 -16.38 6.05
CA TYR A 169 1.16 -17.14 7.02
C TYR A 169 2.05 -18.04 7.87
N SER A 170 1.79 -18.06 9.18
CA SER A 170 2.51 -18.89 10.13
C SER A 170 2.30 -20.38 9.84
N GLY A 171 3.36 -21.19 10.01
CA GLY A 171 3.30 -22.63 9.81
C GLY A 171 3.41 -23.09 8.35
N LEU A 172 3.45 -22.17 7.38
CA LEU A 172 3.79 -22.53 6.01
C LEU A 172 5.30 -22.84 5.89
N PRO A 173 5.68 -23.89 5.13
CA PRO A 173 7.08 -24.11 4.77
C PRO A 173 7.58 -23.04 3.79
N ASP A 174 8.89 -22.82 3.77
CA ASP A 174 9.55 -21.88 2.85
C ASP A 174 9.24 -22.22 1.38
N GLY A 175 8.94 -21.20 0.57
CA GLY A 175 8.54 -21.35 -0.82
C GLY A 175 7.07 -21.75 -1.04
N SER A 176 6.28 -21.95 0.01
CA SER A 176 4.85 -22.22 -0.13
C SER A 176 4.12 -21.00 -0.67
N GLU A 177 3.27 -21.22 -1.68
CA GLU A 177 2.46 -20.15 -2.23
C GLU A 177 1.33 -19.75 -1.28
N MET A 178 0.99 -18.46 -1.33
CA MET A 178 -0.08 -17.84 -0.55
C MET A 178 -0.64 -16.61 -1.26
N GLY A 179 -1.77 -16.11 -0.76
CA GLY A 179 -2.30 -14.82 -1.16
C GLY A 179 -1.54 -13.65 -0.52
N TYR A 180 -1.75 -12.45 -1.06
CA TYR A 180 -1.25 -11.23 -0.45
C TYR A 180 -1.93 -10.97 0.90
N SER A 181 -1.14 -10.69 1.95
CA SER A 181 -1.64 -10.28 3.26
C SER A 181 -1.57 -8.77 3.42
N ARG A 182 -2.73 -8.10 3.39
CA ARG A 182 -2.84 -6.64 3.56
C ARG A 182 -2.34 -6.21 4.94
N PRO A 183 -1.85 -4.97 5.11
CA PRO A 183 -1.49 -4.48 6.43
C PRO A 183 -2.68 -4.40 7.40
N CYS A 184 -2.37 -4.45 8.70
CA CYS A 184 -3.34 -4.34 9.79
C CYS A 184 -3.84 -2.90 9.94
N LYS A 185 -5.06 -2.73 10.47
CA LYS A 185 -5.66 -1.41 10.74
C LYS A 185 -4.77 -0.53 11.61
N ASN A 186 -4.18 -1.08 12.67
CA ASN A 186 -3.38 -0.32 13.61
C ASN A 186 -2.08 0.26 12.99
N ALA A 187 -1.57 -0.31 11.89
CA ALA A 187 -0.46 0.30 11.15
C ALA A 187 -0.87 1.65 10.54
N CYS A 188 -2.11 1.76 10.08
CA CYS A 188 -2.69 2.99 9.58
C CYS A 188 -3.07 3.96 10.71
N GLU A 189 -3.65 3.47 11.81
CA GLU A 189 -3.99 4.33 12.95
C GLU A 189 -2.73 4.95 13.59
N SER A 190 -1.66 4.17 13.69
CA SER A 190 -0.35 4.66 14.16
C SER A 190 0.19 5.77 13.26
N TYR A 191 -0.04 5.68 11.95
CA TYR A 191 0.31 6.72 11.00
C TYR A 191 -0.54 7.99 11.19
N ILE A 192 -1.86 7.85 11.30
CA ILE A 192 -2.78 8.97 11.52
C ILE A 192 -2.38 9.72 12.79
N GLN A 193 -2.14 8.98 13.87
CA GLN A 193 -1.72 9.54 15.15
C GLN A 193 -0.34 10.20 15.08
N ALA A 194 0.64 9.57 14.43
CA ALA A 194 2.02 10.06 14.40
C ALA A 194 2.20 11.29 13.50
N CYS A 195 1.37 11.41 12.47
CA CYS A 195 1.39 12.50 11.49
C CYS A 195 0.34 13.58 11.75
N ASP A 196 -0.48 13.42 12.81
CA ASP A 196 -1.58 14.33 13.15
C ASP A 196 -2.48 14.62 11.93
N VAL A 197 -2.85 13.55 11.22
CA VAL A 197 -3.67 13.65 10.01
C VAL A 197 -5.11 13.93 10.44
N ASP A 198 -5.53 15.17 10.24
CA ASP A 198 -6.92 15.58 10.39
C ASP A 198 -7.53 15.87 9.00
N CYS A 199 -8.61 15.16 8.65
CA CYS A 199 -9.40 15.48 7.46
C CYS A 199 -10.61 16.30 7.88
N CYS A 200 -10.86 17.40 7.16
CA CYS A 200 -12.00 18.28 7.42
C CYS A 200 -13.40 17.64 7.25
N ASP A 201 -13.48 16.38 6.82
CA ASP A 201 -14.71 15.63 6.54
C ASP A 201 -14.78 14.26 7.27
N ASP A 202 -13.99 14.05 8.32
CA ASP A 202 -13.91 12.78 9.07
C ASP A 202 -13.61 11.54 8.19
N SER A 203 -13.05 11.75 6.99
CA SER A 203 -12.87 10.69 5.98
C SER A 203 -11.63 9.82 6.16
N VAL A 204 -10.82 10.07 7.21
CA VAL A 204 -9.66 9.25 7.54
C VAL A 204 -10.11 7.92 8.15
N THR A 205 -10.59 7.02 7.32
CA THR A 205 -10.88 5.64 7.73
C THR A 205 -9.76 4.74 7.25
N CYS A 206 -9.21 3.89 8.13
CA CYS A 206 -8.20 2.89 7.76
C CYS A 206 -8.81 1.63 7.12
N THR A 207 -10.04 1.31 7.52
CA THR A 207 -10.73 0.09 7.16
C THR A 207 -11.98 0.43 6.38
N TRP A 208 -12.19 -0.28 5.28
CA TRP A 208 -13.46 -0.33 4.57
C TRP A 208 -13.52 -1.67 3.87
N ASP A 209 -14.56 -2.43 4.17
CA ASP A 209 -14.76 -3.74 3.59
C ASP A 209 -15.77 -3.66 2.45
N ALA A 210 -15.33 -4.04 1.25
CA ALA A 210 -16.25 -4.36 0.17
C ALA A 210 -17.11 -5.61 0.50
N HIS A 211 -16.67 -6.45 1.45
CA HIS A 211 -17.24 -7.79 1.71
C HIS A 211 -18.26 -7.88 2.85
N ALA A 212 -18.36 -6.88 3.75
CA ALA A 212 -19.26 -6.99 4.88
C ALA A 212 -20.73 -6.67 4.54
N ASN A 213 -20.99 -5.82 3.54
CA ASN A 213 -22.34 -5.51 2.99
C ASN A 213 -22.26 -4.67 1.70
N ASP A 214 -21.60 -5.20 0.66
CA ASP A 214 -21.64 -4.75 -0.74
C ASP A 214 -21.60 -3.22 -0.97
N THR A 215 -20.39 -2.67 -1.01
CA THR A 215 -19.96 -1.78 -2.09
C THR A 215 -18.49 -1.46 -1.88
N ALA A 216 -17.60 -2.07 -2.67
CA ALA A 216 -16.31 -1.45 -2.95
C ALA A 216 -16.56 0.03 -3.25
N ARG A 217 -15.82 0.95 -2.61
CA ARG A 217 -16.05 2.38 -2.81
C ARG A 217 -15.79 2.70 -4.28
N LYS A 218 -16.83 2.96 -5.05
CA LYS A 218 -16.71 3.38 -6.45
C LYS A 218 -16.26 4.84 -6.46
N THR A 219 -15.05 5.08 -6.94
CA THR A 219 -14.58 6.40 -7.35
C THR A 219 -14.72 6.54 -8.87
N THR A 220 -14.42 7.70 -9.45
CA THR A 220 -14.34 7.94 -10.89
C THR A 220 -13.00 8.57 -11.19
N ASP A 221 -12.31 8.09 -12.21
CA ASP A 221 -11.05 8.69 -12.64
C ASP A 221 -11.26 10.09 -13.27
N ILE A 222 -10.17 10.73 -13.69
CA ILE A 222 -10.19 12.04 -14.37
C ILE A 222 -11.02 12.05 -15.66
N THR A 223 -11.40 10.88 -16.19
CA THR A 223 -12.23 10.71 -17.39
C THR A 223 -13.70 10.44 -17.05
N GLY A 224 -14.06 10.40 -15.76
CA GLY A 224 -15.40 10.08 -15.28
C GLY A 224 -15.72 8.58 -15.26
N LYS A 225 -14.73 7.71 -15.51
CA LYS A 225 -14.94 6.25 -15.49
C LYS A 225 -14.89 5.73 -14.07
N ALA A 226 -15.89 4.95 -13.68
CA ALA A 226 -15.95 4.32 -12.36
C ALA A 226 -14.73 3.40 -12.12
N VAL A 227 -13.95 3.69 -11.08
CA VAL A 227 -12.85 2.89 -10.54
C VAL A 227 -13.27 2.37 -9.17
N LEU A 228 -13.09 1.08 -8.92
CA LEU A 228 -13.42 0.47 -7.63
C LEU A 228 -12.21 0.64 -6.70
N LEU A 229 -12.42 1.24 -5.53
CA LEU A 229 -11.47 1.15 -4.40
C LEU A 229 -11.76 -0.16 -3.70
N ASP A 230 -10.98 -1.18 -4.04
CA ASP A 230 -11.35 -2.58 -3.79
C ASP A 230 -11.24 -3.01 -2.33
N ALA A 231 -10.34 -2.45 -1.51
CA ALA A 231 -10.34 -2.69 -0.06
C ALA A 231 -9.38 -1.77 0.72
N GLY A 232 -9.71 -1.45 1.97
CA GLY A 232 -8.80 -0.79 2.91
C GLY A 232 -7.85 -1.77 3.61
N TYR A 233 -7.30 -1.39 4.77
CA TYR A 233 -6.59 -2.33 5.64
C TYR A 233 -7.54 -3.33 6.29
N ILE A 234 -7.00 -4.41 6.83
CA ILE A 234 -7.79 -5.42 7.55
C ILE A 234 -8.15 -4.87 8.93
N ASP A 235 -9.44 -4.95 9.31
CA ASP A 235 -9.96 -4.50 10.62
C ASP A 235 -9.60 -5.45 11.76
N VAL A 236 -8.30 -5.63 11.97
CA VAL A 236 -7.69 -6.42 13.03
C VAL A 236 -6.42 -5.70 13.49
N ASP A 237 -6.19 -5.67 14.80
CA ASP A 237 -4.96 -5.14 15.38
C ASP A 237 -3.80 -6.12 15.19
N GLY A 238 -2.68 -5.62 14.68
CA GLY A 238 -1.41 -6.35 14.61
C GLY A 238 -0.68 -6.38 15.97
N PRO A 239 0.17 -7.37 16.24
CA PRO A 239 0.55 -8.47 15.35
C PRO A 239 -0.55 -9.54 15.25
N SER A 240 -0.94 -9.87 14.02
CA SER A 240 -1.98 -10.87 13.74
C SER A 240 -1.53 -11.80 12.60
N HIS A 241 -2.10 -13.00 12.55
CA HIS A 241 -1.86 -13.96 11.45
C HIS A 241 -2.62 -13.58 10.17
N GLN A 242 -3.59 -12.66 10.27
CA GLN A 242 -4.46 -12.29 9.15
C GLN A 242 -3.91 -11.11 8.34
N CYS A 243 -3.02 -10.30 8.92
CA CYS A 243 -2.56 -9.04 8.34
C CYS A 243 -1.08 -8.77 8.64
N THR A 244 -0.51 -7.79 7.94
CA THR A 244 0.90 -7.41 8.05
C THR A 244 1.11 -6.21 8.98
N GLY A 245 2.13 -6.29 9.82
CA GLY A 245 2.58 -5.17 10.66
C GLY A 245 2.03 -5.21 12.09
N ALA A 246 2.65 -4.41 12.95
CA ALA A 246 2.24 -4.11 14.31
C ALA A 246 2.44 -2.60 14.54
N ALA A 247 1.77 -2.05 15.57
CA ALA A 247 1.92 -0.65 15.99
C ALA A 247 3.32 -0.37 16.58
#